data_AF-A0A1A6AKP6-F1
#
_entry.id   AF-A0A1A6AKP6-F1
#
_cell.length_a   1.000
_cell.length_b   1.000
_cell.length_c   1.000
_cell.angle_alpha   90.00
_cell.angle_beta   90.00
_cell.angle_gamma   90.00
#
_symmetry.space_group_name_H-M   'P 1'
#
loop_
_entity.id
_entity.type
_entity.pdbx_description
1 polymer ?
#
loop_
_entity_poly.entity_id
_entity_poly.type
_entity_poly.pdbx_seq_one_letter_code
_entity_poly.pdbx_strand_id
1 'polypeptide(L)'
;MQKSYANGVKNKGSILKNILNKNFIVSAIVPVVIFYVFDKFEMTLSGIIFSGLWSIGVVIVNFIRTRELNALAAIAAAFSGIGLVGSVISKNAAFYFVSPLVGNALVSLIFFLSLLSRKSLIEVIVDQSYLKNAPEKIKNDKDHKFVWRFLSAIWGFGNLGQAILGAVLLKVVSMSLYYAVINIYGNILTILLLAFSITFPKIYFKKKRQKI
;
A
#
# COMPACT_ATOMS: atom_id res chain seq x y z
N MET A 1 -23.39 31.95 -1.96
CA MET A 1 -22.33 30.91 -1.99
C MET A 1 -22.84 29.53 -2.45
N GLN A 2 -23.72 29.46 -3.46
CA GLN A 2 -24.44 28.22 -3.82
C GLN A 2 -24.21 27.76 -5.28
N LYS A 3 -23.20 28.32 -5.97
CA LYS A 3 -22.93 28.03 -7.40
C LYS A 3 -21.73 27.11 -7.68
N SER A 4 -20.98 26.67 -6.66
CA SER A 4 -19.71 25.95 -6.88
C SER A 4 -19.80 24.42 -6.85
N TYR A 5 -20.95 23.83 -6.51
CA TYR A 5 -21.08 22.36 -6.33
C TYR A 5 -21.72 21.62 -7.53
N ALA A 6 -22.13 22.33 -8.59
CA ALA A 6 -22.86 21.74 -9.71
C ALA A 6 -21.99 21.34 -10.93
N ASN A 7 -20.66 21.40 -10.85
CA ASN A 7 -19.78 21.12 -12.00
C ASN A 7 -18.96 19.82 -11.90
N GLY A 8 -19.38 18.87 -11.06
CA GLY A 8 -18.65 17.62 -10.80
C GLY A 8 -18.79 16.50 -11.83
N VAL A 9 -19.53 16.68 -12.93
CA VAL A 9 -19.81 15.61 -13.91
C VAL A 9 -19.50 16.06 -15.34
N LYS A 10 -18.25 16.47 -15.58
CA LYS A 10 -17.75 16.69 -16.96
C LYS A 10 -16.24 16.48 -17.07
N ASN A 11 -15.69 15.37 -16.56
CA ASN A 11 -14.27 15.11 -16.80
C ASN A 11 -13.78 13.65 -16.66
N LYS A 12 -14.37 12.71 -17.40
CA LYS A 12 -13.76 11.38 -17.55
C LYS A 12 -12.36 11.44 -18.21
N GLY A 13 -12.13 12.42 -19.11
CA GLY A 13 -10.83 12.62 -19.78
C GLY A 13 -9.72 13.14 -18.86
N SER A 14 -10.05 13.97 -17.86
CA SER A 14 -9.08 14.45 -16.86
C SER A 14 -8.65 13.36 -15.89
N ILE A 15 -9.57 12.49 -15.45
CA ILE A 15 -9.25 11.41 -14.51
C ILE A 15 -8.26 10.40 -15.14
N LEU A 16 -8.48 10.01 -16.40
CA LEU A 16 -7.56 9.13 -17.15
C LEU A 16 -6.19 9.79 -17.37
N LYS A 17 -6.15 11.08 -17.76
CA LYS A 17 -4.88 11.83 -17.89
C LYS A 17 -4.13 12.00 -16.56
N ASN A 18 -4.85 12.05 -15.43
CA ASN A 18 -4.25 12.20 -14.12
C ASN A 18 -3.74 10.86 -13.55
N ILE A 19 -4.39 9.74 -13.91
CA ILE A 19 -3.93 8.37 -13.61
C ILE A 19 -2.72 8.02 -14.51
N LEU A 20 -2.76 8.34 -15.80
CA LEU A 20 -1.63 8.20 -16.75
C LEU A 20 -0.67 9.39 -16.71
N ASN A 21 -0.35 9.87 -15.51
CA ASN A 21 0.72 10.86 -15.33
C ASN A 21 2.07 10.22 -15.73
N LYS A 22 3.02 11.02 -16.24
CA LYS A 22 4.42 10.65 -16.46
C LYS A 22 5.02 9.85 -15.29
N ASN A 23 4.68 10.19 -14.05
CA ASN A 23 5.12 9.44 -12.87
C ASN A 23 4.56 8.02 -12.81
N PHE A 24 3.31 7.82 -13.22
CA PHE A 24 2.69 6.49 -13.27
C PHE A 24 3.31 5.64 -14.38
N ILE A 25 3.52 6.22 -15.57
CA ILE A 25 4.17 5.52 -16.69
C ILE A 25 5.59 5.07 -16.28
N VAL A 26 6.39 5.98 -15.73
CA VAL A 26 7.77 5.71 -15.33
C VAL A 26 7.85 4.69 -14.19
N SER A 27 6.90 4.70 -13.25
CA SER A 27 6.95 3.85 -12.05
C SER A 27 6.23 2.50 -12.19
N ALA A 28 5.23 2.39 -13.06
CA ALA A 28 4.40 1.18 -13.17
C ALA A 28 4.54 0.47 -14.53
N ILE A 29 4.66 1.21 -15.63
CA ILE A 29 4.67 0.63 -16.98
C ILE A 29 6.09 0.21 -17.38
N VAL A 30 7.07 1.08 -17.18
CA VAL A 30 8.46 0.81 -17.61
C VAL A 30 9.06 -0.46 -16.99
N PRO A 31 8.93 -0.75 -15.67
CA PRO A 31 9.44 -2.00 -15.09
C PRO A 31 8.82 -3.25 -15.71
N VAL A 32 7.52 -3.20 -16.01
CA VAL A 32 6.77 -4.31 -16.63
C VAL A 32 7.25 -4.54 -18.06
N VAL A 33 7.46 -3.48 -18.83
CA VAL A 33 8.01 -3.58 -20.19
C VAL A 33 9.43 -4.14 -20.18
N ILE A 34 10.29 -3.68 -19.25
CA ILE A 34 11.64 -4.23 -19.07
C ILE A 34 11.55 -5.73 -18.80
N PHE A 35 10.76 -6.15 -17.81
CA PHE A 35 10.59 -7.57 -17.50
C PHE A 35 10.12 -8.37 -18.72
N TYR A 36 9.06 -7.91 -19.40
CA TYR A 36 8.48 -8.61 -20.55
C TYR A 36 9.46 -8.79 -21.71
N VAL A 37 10.26 -7.77 -22.02
CA VAL A 37 11.27 -7.85 -23.09
C VAL A 37 12.30 -8.92 -22.76
N PHE A 38 12.85 -8.91 -21.54
CA PHE A 38 13.86 -9.89 -21.12
C PHE A 38 13.30 -11.32 -21.01
N ASP A 39 12.06 -11.47 -20.55
CA ASP A 39 11.38 -12.77 -20.47
C ASP A 39 11.19 -13.39 -21.86
N LYS A 40 10.89 -12.58 -22.88
CA LYS A 40 10.78 -13.03 -24.28
C LYS A 40 12.10 -13.59 -24.85
N PHE A 41 13.23 -13.18 -24.30
CA PHE A 41 14.56 -13.69 -24.67
C PHE A 41 15.05 -14.81 -23.74
N GLU A 42 14.16 -15.42 -22.95
CA GLU A 42 14.50 -16.44 -21.94
C GLU A 42 15.48 -15.95 -20.86
N MET A 43 15.63 -14.63 -20.72
CA MET A 43 16.50 -13.98 -19.75
C MET A 43 15.69 -13.47 -18.54
N THR A 44 14.76 -14.29 -18.04
CA THR A 44 13.80 -13.91 -16.98
C THR A 44 14.48 -13.36 -15.73
N LEU A 45 15.61 -13.96 -15.32
CA LEU A 45 16.35 -13.51 -14.13
C LEU A 45 16.97 -12.11 -14.32
N SER A 46 17.53 -11.84 -15.50
CA SER A 46 18.02 -10.50 -15.86
C SER A 46 16.87 -9.50 -15.94
N GLY A 47 15.72 -9.90 -16.49
CA GLY A 47 14.51 -9.07 -16.53
C GLY A 47 14.02 -8.64 -15.16
N ILE A 48 14.02 -9.56 -14.18
CA ILE A 48 13.69 -9.26 -12.78
C ILE A 48 14.70 -8.26 -12.20
N ILE A 49 15.99 -8.47 -12.41
CA ILE A 49 17.05 -7.59 -11.87
C ILE A 49 16.92 -6.18 -12.45
N PHE A 50 16.80 -6.03 -13.78
CA PHE A 50 16.71 -4.72 -14.42
C PHE A 50 15.40 -3.99 -14.10
N SER A 51 14.28 -4.70 -14.04
CA SER A 51 12.99 -4.16 -13.59
C SER A 51 13.05 -3.66 -12.15
N GLY A 52 13.67 -4.44 -11.26
CA GLY A 52 13.92 -4.07 -9.87
C GLY A 52 14.82 -2.85 -9.76
N LEU A 53 15.97 -2.85 -10.45
CA LEU A 53 16.92 -1.73 -10.47
C LEU A 53 16.27 -0.44 -10.98
N TRP A 54 15.45 -0.51 -12.02
CA TRP A 54 14.70 0.65 -12.51
C TRP A 54 13.76 1.20 -11.44
N SER A 55 12.97 0.32 -10.82
CA SER A 55 12.02 0.72 -9.78
C SER A 55 12.71 1.36 -8.57
N ILE A 56 13.85 0.77 -8.14
CA ILE A 56 14.70 1.32 -7.09
C ILE A 56 15.28 2.67 -7.51
N GLY A 57 15.80 2.79 -8.73
CA GLY A 57 16.34 4.03 -9.28
C GLY A 57 15.33 5.17 -9.31
N VAL A 58 14.09 4.89 -9.71
CA VAL A 58 12.99 5.87 -9.70
C VAL A 58 12.68 6.33 -8.27
N VAL A 59 12.67 5.42 -7.30
CA VAL A 59 12.48 5.76 -5.87
C VAL A 59 13.62 6.63 -5.36
N ILE A 60 14.88 6.29 -5.66
CA ILE A 60 16.06 7.05 -5.24
C ILE A 60 16.08 8.44 -5.87
N VAL A 61 15.82 8.56 -7.18
CA VAL A 61 15.79 9.86 -7.87
C VAL A 61 14.66 10.74 -7.34
N ASN A 62 13.46 10.17 -7.10
CA ASN A 62 12.37 10.91 -6.47
C ASN A 62 12.75 11.35 -5.05
N PHE A 63 13.38 10.48 -4.27
CA PHE A 63 13.83 10.80 -2.92
C PHE A 63 14.87 11.94 -2.91
N ILE A 64 15.87 11.90 -3.80
CA ILE A 64 16.87 12.98 -3.93
C ILE A 64 16.20 14.30 -4.33
N ARG A 65 15.20 14.25 -5.21
CA ARG A 65 14.56 15.44 -5.77
C ARG A 65 13.55 16.10 -4.82
N THR A 66 12.81 15.31 -4.04
CA THR A 66 11.80 15.85 -3.11
C THR A 66 12.32 15.99 -1.68
N ARG A 67 13.40 15.28 -1.31
CA ARG A 67 13.85 15.09 0.09
C ARG A 67 12.75 14.59 1.05
N GLU A 68 11.63 14.15 0.50
CA GLU A 68 10.51 13.58 1.23
C GLU A 68 10.55 12.06 0.97
N LEU A 69 10.94 11.27 1.98
CA LEU A 69 10.70 9.83 1.92
C LEU A 69 9.19 9.61 1.92
N ASN A 70 8.65 9.18 0.79
CA ASN A 70 7.30 8.65 0.75
C ASN A 70 7.29 7.38 1.62
N ALA A 71 6.55 7.41 2.72
CA ALA A 71 6.51 6.31 3.68
C ALA A 71 6.12 4.98 3.00
N LEU A 72 5.25 5.04 1.98
CA LEU A 72 4.87 3.87 1.18
C LEU A 72 6.04 3.31 0.38
N ALA A 73 6.88 4.16 -0.22
CA ALA A 73 8.02 3.73 -1.00
C ALA A 73 9.11 3.10 -0.11
N ALA A 74 9.36 3.67 1.07
CA ALA A 74 10.31 3.11 2.04
C ALA A 74 9.84 1.75 2.57
N ILE A 75 8.54 1.63 2.89
CA ILE A 75 7.94 0.38 3.34
C ILE A 75 7.99 -0.67 2.24
N ALA A 76 7.61 -0.32 1.01
CA ALA A 76 7.69 -1.23 -0.13
C ALA A 76 9.13 -1.70 -0.40
N ALA A 77 10.11 -0.79 -0.36
CA ALA A 77 11.52 -1.13 -0.53
C ALA A 77 12.03 -2.07 0.56
N ALA A 78 11.65 -1.86 1.82
CA ALA A 78 12.00 -2.75 2.93
C ALA A 78 11.41 -4.15 2.73
N PHE A 79 10.13 -4.25 2.34
CA PHE A 79 9.47 -5.53 2.07
C PHE A 79 10.06 -6.27 0.89
N SER A 80 10.29 -5.57 -0.22
CA SER A 80 10.94 -6.14 -1.39
C SER A 80 12.36 -6.61 -1.05
N GLY A 81 13.12 -5.83 -0.28
CA GLY A 81 14.47 -6.20 0.16
C GLY A 81 14.48 -7.47 1.02
N ILE A 82 13.60 -7.55 2.03
CA ILE A 82 13.46 -8.75 2.88
C ILE A 82 13.05 -9.97 2.05
N GLY A 83 12.10 -9.80 1.13
CA GLY A 83 11.66 -10.86 0.23
C GLY A 83 12.80 -11.37 -0.67
N LEU A 84 13.55 -10.46 -1.30
CA LEU A 84 14.67 -10.79 -2.18
C LEU A 84 15.79 -11.50 -1.43
N VAL A 85 16.22 -10.93 -0.29
CA VAL A 85 17.29 -11.51 0.55
C VAL A 85 16.86 -12.88 1.08
N GLY A 86 15.63 -13.00 1.55
CA GLY A 86 15.08 -14.26 2.03
C GLY A 86 15.01 -15.34 0.94
N SER A 87 14.58 -14.97 -0.26
CA SER A 87 14.50 -15.89 -1.41
C SER A 87 15.88 -16.36 -1.88
N VAL A 88 16.88 -15.46 -1.94
CA VAL A 88 18.24 -15.79 -2.38
C VAL A 88 18.97 -16.66 -1.36
N ILE A 89 18.82 -16.36 -0.05
CA ILE A 89 19.48 -17.12 1.01
C ILE A 89 18.85 -18.50 1.20
N SER A 90 17.51 -18.59 1.15
CA SER A 90 16.85 -19.80 1.61
C SER A 90 17.05 -20.99 0.66
N LYS A 91 17.21 -20.78 -0.66
CA LYS A 91 17.32 -21.83 -1.70
C LYS A 91 16.28 -22.97 -1.56
N ASN A 92 15.21 -22.75 -0.81
CA ASN A 92 14.26 -23.76 -0.38
C ASN A 92 12.85 -23.30 -0.76
N ALA A 93 12.13 -24.15 -1.48
CA ALA A 93 10.76 -23.89 -1.93
C ALA A 93 9.81 -23.54 -0.77
N ALA A 94 10.06 -24.04 0.44
CA ALA A 94 9.26 -23.73 1.62
C ALA A 94 9.21 -22.22 1.95
N PHE A 95 10.28 -21.47 1.64
CA PHE A 95 10.35 -20.04 1.91
C PHE A 95 9.35 -19.23 1.07
N TYR A 96 9.00 -19.73 -0.11
CA TYR A 96 8.01 -19.10 -0.98
C TYR A 96 6.62 -19.04 -0.35
N PHE A 97 6.31 -19.97 0.56
CA PHE A 97 5.03 -20.03 1.27
C PHE A 97 5.06 -19.29 2.62
N VAL A 98 6.23 -19.21 3.25
CA VAL A 98 6.39 -18.50 4.52
C VAL A 98 6.57 -17.00 4.30
N SER A 99 7.17 -16.58 3.17
CA SER A 99 7.46 -15.18 2.84
C SER A 99 6.22 -14.27 2.91
N PRO A 100 5.06 -14.62 2.33
CA PRO A 100 3.84 -13.82 2.46
C PRO A 100 3.36 -13.67 3.92
N LEU A 101 3.55 -14.68 4.77
CA LEU A 101 3.17 -14.64 6.18
C LEU A 101 4.04 -13.68 6.96
N VAL A 102 5.36 -13.75 6.74
CA VAL A 102 6.33 -12.84 7.33
C VAL A 102 6.08 -11.42 6.87
N GLY A 103 5.79 -11.22 5.58
CA GLY A 103 5.38 -9.92 5.02
C GLY A 103 4.19 -9.34 5.77
N ASN A 104 3.09 -10.09 5.88
CA ASN A 104 1.88 -9.64 6.58
C ASN A 104 2.12 -9.36 8.08
N ALA A 105 2.92 -10.20 8.76
CA ALA A 105 3.27 -10.00 10.16
C ALA A 105 4.07 -8.70 10.38
N LEU A 106 5.05 -8.44 9.51
CA LEU A 106 5.83 -7.22 9.51
C LEU A 106 4.98 -5.99 9.14
N VAL A 107 4.08 -6.08 8.16
CA VAL A 107 3.16 -4.98 7.80
C VAL A 107 2.31 -4.63 9.01
N SER A 108 1.72 -5.64 9.65
CA SER A 108 0.96 -5.49 10.88
C SER A 108 1.76 -4.79 11.99
N LEU A 109 3.00 -5.24 12.21
CA LEU A 109 3.90 -4.64 13.19
C LEU A 109 4.17 -3.16 12.88
N ILE A 110 4.43 -2.79 11.63
CA ILE A 110 4.63 -1.40 11.22
C ILE A 110 3.37 -0.56 11.50
N PHE A 111 2.18 -1.08 11.17
CA PHE A 111 0.92 -0.39 11.49
C PHE A 111 0.77 -0.17 12.99
N PHE A 112 1.02 -1.19 13.82
CA PHE A 112 0.93 -1.05 15.28
C PHE A 112 2.00 -0.11 15.86
N LEU A 113 3.25 -0.21 15.42
CA LEU A 113 4.32 0.71 15.81
C LEU A 113 3.99 2.16 15.43
N SER A 114 3.32 2.37 14.29
CA SER A 114 2.85 3.70 13.89
C SER A 114 1.83 4.28 14.86
N LEU A 115 1.07 3.45 15.60
CA LEU A 115 0.14 3.94 16.61
C LEU A 115 0.84 4.48 17.85
N LEU A 116 2.10 4.10 18.10
CA LEU A 116 2.93 4.65 19.18
C LEU A 116 3.53 6.02 18.80
N SER A 117 3.53 6.35 17.50
CA SER A 117 4.03 7.61 16.99
C SER A 117 3.00 8.74 17.12
N ARG A 118 3.46 10.00 17.03
CA ARG A 118 2.57 11.18 17.06
C ARG A 118 1.58 11.20 15.91
N LYS A 119 1.95 10.60 14.77
CA LYS A 119 1.10 10.43 13.60
C LYS A 119 1.08 8.95 13.22
N SER A 120 -0.12 8.44 12.94
CA SER A 120 -0.28 7.06 12.45
C SER A 120 0.15 6.94 10.99
N LEU A 121 0.44 5.72 10.52
CA LEU A 121 0.90 5.52 9.15
C LEU A 121 -0.11 6.03 8.11
N ILE A 122 -1.40 5.76 8.31
CA ILE A 122 -2.45 6.24 7.40
C ILE A 122 -2.55 7.77 7.45
N GLU A 123 -2.39 8.38 8.62
CA GLU A 123 -2.36 9.84 8.74
C GLU A 123 -1.22 10.44 7.92
N VAL A 124 -0.02 9.85 7.97
CA VAL A 124 1.13 10.27 7.14
C VAL A 124 0.80 10.13 5.65
N ILE A 125 0.21 9.01 5.24
CA ILE A 125 -0.17 8.77 3.83
C ILE A 125 -1.20 9.80 3.35
N VAL A 126 -2.22 10.08 4.16
CA VAL A 126 -3.28 11.04 3.83
C VAL A 126 -2.75 12.47 3.81
N ASP A 127 -1.89 12.83 4.77
CA ASP A 127 -1.22 14.13 4.81
C ASP A 127 -0.36 14.37 3.56
N GLN A 128 0.40 13.36 3.14
CA GLN A 128 1.26 13.43 1.94
C GLN A 128 0.45 13.44 0.64
N SER A 129 -0.67 12.71 0.58
CA SER A 129 -1.39 12.47 -0.69
C SER A 129 -2.56 13.45 -0.94
N TYR A 130 -3.34 13.76 0.10
CA TYR A 130 -4.62 14.48 -0.06
C TYR A 130 -4.69 15.80 0.71
N LEU A 131 -4.00 15.92 1.84
CA LEU A 131 -4.11 17.07 2.75
C LEU A 131 -2.87 17.97 2.75
N LYS A 132 -1.99 17.88 1.74
CA LYS A 132 -0.74 18.68 1.68
C LYS A 132 -1.00 20.18 1.95
N ASN A 133 -2.11 20.72 1.42
CA ASN A 133 -2.51 22.13 1.57
C ASN A 133 -3.69 22.39 2.53
N ALA A 134 -4.12 21.41 3.33
CA ALA A 134 -5.24 21.61 4.26
C ALA A 134 -4.82 22.46 5.48
N PRO A 135 -5.71 23.33 6.02
CA PRO A 135 -5.44 24.13 7.20
C PRO A 135 -4.99 23.29 8.41
N GLU A 136 -3.95 23.73 9.13
CA GLU A 136 -3.41 23.01 10.30
C GLU A 136 -4.45 22.78 11.41
N LYS A 137 -5.45 23.68 11.52
CA LYS A 137 -6.59 23.53 12.43
C LYS A 137 -7.37 22.23 12.19
N ILE A 138 -7.45 21.74 10.96
CA ILE A 138 -8.12 20.47 10.61
C ILE A 138 -7.22 19.28 10.93
N LYS A 139 -5.90 19.41 10.68
CA LYS A 139 -4.90 18.36 10.94
C LYS A 139 -4.71 18.07 12.43
N ASN A 140 -4.88 19.08 13.28
CA ASN A 140 -4.73 18.95 14.73
C ASN A 140 -6.02 18.63 15.50
N ASP A 141 -7.17 18.46 14.83
CA ASP A 141 -8.40 18.03 15.50
C ASP A 141 -8.24 16.61 16.08
N LYS A 142 -8.67 16.43 17.34
CA LYS A 142 -8.57 15.14 18.06
C LYS A 142 -9.31 14.04 17.31
N ASP A 143 -10.44 14.39 16.70
CA ASP A 143 -11.27 13.44 15.95
C ASP A 143 -10.66 13.08 14.59
N HIS A 144 -9.92 14.02 13.99
CA HIS A 144 -9.16 13.73 12.77
C HIS A 144 -8.07 12.70 13.05
N LYS A 145 -7.30 12.90 14.12
CA LYS A 145 -6.28 11.94 14.57
C LYS A 145 -6.89 10.59 14.96
N PHE A 146 -8.03 10.59 15.64
CA PHE A 146 -8.73 9.37 16.02
C PHE A 146 -9.09 8.52 14.79
N VAL A 147 -9.70 9.10 13.77
CA VAL A 147 -10.13 8.37 12.55
C VAL A 147 -8.95 7.67 11.88
N TRP A 148 -7.82 8.36 11.71
CA TRP A 148 -6.65 7.77 11.04
C TRP A 148 -5.92 6.74 11.89
N ARG A 149 -5.85 6.93 13.22
CA ARG A 149 -5.32 5.93 14.15
C ARG A 149 -6.20 4.69 14.18
N PHE A 150 -7.52 4.86 14.20
CA PHE A 150 -8.47 3.75 14.17
C PHE A 150 -8.33 2.94 12.87
N LEU A 151 -8.26 3.62 11.72
CA LEU A 151 -8.00 2.94 10.45
C LEU A 151 -6.65 2.22 10.45
N SER A 152 -5.60 2.83 11.00
CA SER A 152 -4.27 2.21 11.08
C SER A 152 -4.30 0.95 11.95
N ALA A 153 -5.07 0.95 13.04
CA ALA A 153 -5.28 -0.23 13.87
C ALA A 153 -6.02 -1.34 13.10
N ILE A 154 -7.08 -1.00 12.34
CA ILE A 154 -7.81 -1.97 11.52
C ILE A 154 -6.88 -2.62 10.49
N TRP A 155 -6.04 -1.83 9.82
CA TRP A 155 -5.04 -2.36 8.89
C TRP A 155 -4.03 -3.28 9.61
N GLY A 156 -3.57 -2.91 10.80
CA GLY A 156 -2.72 -3.76 11.64
C GLY A 156 -3.37 -5.10 11.95
N PHE A 157 -4.59 -5.09 12.48
CA PHE A 157 -5.34 -6.31 12.80
C PHE A 157 -5.67 -7.16 11.57
N GLY A 158 -6.02 -6.54 10.43
CA GLY A 158 -6.29 -7.25 9.18
C GLY A 158 -5.06 -8.03 8.70
N ASN A 159 -3.90 -7.38 8.67
CA ASN A 159 -2.65 -8.03 8.27
C ASN A 159 -2.19 -9.10 9.29
N LEU A 160 -2.39 -8.85 10.59
CA LEU A 160 -2.10 -9.84 11.64
C LEU A 160 -2.99 -11.08 11.47
N GLY A 161 -4.28 -10.88 11.26
CA GLY A 161 -5.25 -11.95 11.04
C GLY A 161 -4.88 -12.78 9.80
N GLN A 162 -4.44 -12.13 8.73
CA GLN A 162 -3.97 -12.82 7.52
C GLN A 162 -2.69 -13.64 7.76
N ALA A 163 -1.74 -13.11 8.53
CA ALA A 163 -0.53 -13.85 8.91
C ALA A 163 -0.85 -15.08 9.78
N ILE A 164 -1.72 -14.93 10.77
CA ILE A 164 -2.17 -16.03 11.65
C ILE A 164 -2.93 -17.08 10.83
N LEU A 165 -3.92 -16.66 10.04
CA LEU A 165 -4.70 -17.56 9.19
C LEU A 165 -3.79 -18.36 8.25
N GLY A 166 -2.85 -17.69 7.60
CA GLY A 166 -1.91 -18.37 6.72
C GLY A 166 -0.96 -19.31 7.46
N ALA A 167 -0.50 -18.98 8.67
CA ALA A 167 0.30 -19.89 9.49
C ALA A 167 -0.48 -21.15 9.91
N VAL A 168 -1.78 -21.02 10.19
CA VAL A 168 -2.67 -22.15 10.49
C VAL A 168 -2.92 -22.99 9.24
N LEU A 169 -3.32 -22.38 8.13
CA LEU A 169 -3.62 -23.08 6.89
C LEU A 169 -2.41 -23.85 6.36
N LEU A 170 -1.20 -23.28 6.46
CA LEU A 170 0.03 -23.94 6.02
C LEU A 170 0.26 -25.30 6.70
N LYS A 171 -0.29 -25.51 7.91
CA LYS A 171 -0.15 -26.78 8.65
C LYS A 171 -1.29 -27.76 8.43
N VAL A 172 -2.46 -27.28 8.02
CA VAL A 172 -3.72 -28.05 8.08
C VAL A 172 -4.21 -28.46 6.70
N VAL A 173 -3.91 -27.70 5.65
CA VAL A 173 -4.46 -27.94 4.31
C VAL A 173 -3.40 -28.27 3.27
N SER A 174 -3.83 -28.80 2.14
CA SER A 174 -2.95 -29.03 0.99
C SER A 174 -2.43 -27.71 0.41
N MET A 175 -1.27 -27.77 -0.26
CA MET A 175 -0.58 -26.58 -0.76
C MET A 175 -1.39 -25.76 -1.76
N SER A 176 -2.16 -26.44 -2.61
CA SER A 176 -3.04 -25.79 -3.58
C SER A 176 -4.16 -25.01 -2.90
N LEU A 177 -4.76 -25.58 -1.86
CA LEU A 177 -5.83 -24.94 -1.10
C LEU A 177 -5.30 -23.78 -0.25
N TYR A 178 -4.13 -23.94 0.36
CA TYR A 178 -3.42 -22.87 1.06
C TYR A 178 -3.27 -21.64 0.15
N TYR A 179 -2.76 -21.84 -1.07
CA TYR A 179 -2.55 -20.74 -2.02
C TYR A 179 -3.85 -20.08 -2.45
N ALA A 180 -4.85 -20.87 -2.82
CA ALA A 180 -6.14 -20.35 -3.27
C ALA A 180 -6.77 -19.48 -2.18
N VAL A 181 -6.82 -19.97 -0.95
CA VAL A 181 -7.46 -19.27 0.17
C VAL A 181 -6.70 -18.00 0.52
N ILE A 182 -5.36 -18.05 0.66
CA ILE A 182 -4.58 -16.87 1.04
C ILE A 182 -4.61 -15.78 -0.02
N ASN A 183 -4.57 -16.15 -1.30
CA ASN A 183 -4.61 -15.16 -2.37
C ASN A 183 -6.00 -14.52 -2.49
N ILE A 184 -7.07 -15.31 -2.44
CA ILE A 184 -8.45 -14.79 -2.50
C ILE A 184 -8.74 -13.92 -1.28
N TYR A 185 -8.48 -14.45 -0.08
CA TYR A 185 -8.72 -13.73 1.17
C TYR A 185 -7.92 -12.43 1.24
N GLY A 186 -6.63 -12.47 0.89
CA GLY A 186 -5.75 -11.29 0.90
C GLY A 186 -6.23 -10.18 -0.03
N ASN A 187 -6.61 -10.53 -1.27
CA ASN A 187 -7.13 -9.55 -2.22
C ASN A 187 -8.47 -8.96 -1.78
N ILE A 188 -9.41 -9.80 -1.33
CA ILE A 188 -10.73 -9.34 -0.85
C ILE A 188 -10.56 -8.43 0.38
N LEU A 189 -9.75 -8.85 1.35
CA LEU A 189 -9.49 -8.08 2.56
C LEU A 189 -8.88 -6.71 2.21
N THR A 190 -7.88 -6.67 1.33
CA THR A 190 -7.25 -5.42 0.89
C THR A 190 -8.26 -4.47 0.24
N ILE A 191 -9.11 -4.97 -0.66
CA ILE A 191 -10.15 -4.17 -1.32
C ILE A 191 -11.14 -3.61 -0.29
N LEU A 192 -11.59 -4.45 0.65
CA LEU A 192 -12.51 -4.04 1.71
C LEU A 192 -11.87 -2.99 2.63
N LEU A 193 -10.62 -3.18 3.02
CA LEU A 193 -9.88 -2.22 3.86
C LEU A 193 -9.70 -0.88 3.15
N LEU A 194 -9.39 -0.88 1.86
CA LEU A 194 -9.30 0.34 1.05
C LEU A 194 -10.66 1.04 0.94
N ALA A 195 -11.73 0.30 0.60
CA ALA A 195 -13.07 0.83 0.51
C ALA A 195 -13.53 1.43 1.86
N PHE A 196 -13.22 0.75 2.96
CA PHE A 196 -13.50 1.23 4.31
C PHE A 196 -12.69 2.50 4.64
N SER A 197 -11.40 2.53 4.30
CA SER A 197 -10.53 3.68 4.53
C SER A 197 -11.00 4.95 3.79
N ILE A 198 -11.71 4.80 2.67
CA ILE A 198 -12.30 5.91 1.93
C ILE A 198 -13.68 6.31 2.48
N THR A 199 -14.50 5.31 2.83
CA THR A 199 -15.92 5.52 3.16
C THR A 199 -16.12 5.93 4.61
N PHE A 200 -15.38 5.33 5.54
CA PHE A 200 -15.52 5.57 6.98
C PHE A 200 -15.23 7.04 7.36
N PRO A 201 -14.11 7.68 6.94
CA PRO A 201 -13.86 9.08 7.27
C PRO A 201 -14.95 10.02 6.72
N LYS A 202 -15.44 9.76 5.50
CA LYS A 202 -16.50 10.57 4.88
C LYS A 202 -17.79 10.54 5.70
N ILE A 203 -18.22 9.35 6.13
CA ILE A 203 -19.43 9.18 6.94
C ILE A 203 -19.24 9.81 8.32
N TYR A 204 -18.09 9.56 8.95
CA TYR A 204 -17.79 10.05 10.30
C TYR A 204 -17.79 11.59 10.35
N PHE A 205 -17.07 12.26 9.46
CA PHE A 205 -17.02 13.72 9.41
C PHE A 205 -18.32 14.36 8.92
N LYS A 206 -19.17 13.65 8.17
CA LYS A 206 -20.51 14.13 7.79
C LYS A 206 -21.45 14.13 8.99
N LYS A 207 -21.51 13.03 9.75
CA LYS A 207 -22.35 12.91 10.95
C LYS A 207 -21.95 13.93 12.02
N LYS A 208 -20.65 14.16 12.22
CA LYS A 208 -20.16 15.16 13.19
C LYS A 208 -20.56 16.59 12.82
N ARG A 209 -20.47 16.96 11.53
CA ARG A 209 -20.89 18.29 11.03
C ARG A 209 -22.39 18.57 11.15
N GLN A 210 -23.23 17.54 11.27
CA GLN A 210 -24.68 17.70 11.47
C GLN A 210 -25.07 17.83 12.95
N LYS A 211 -24.14 17.56 13.87
CA LYS A 211 -24.34 17.69 15.33
C LYS A 211 -23.84 19.03 15.90
N ILE A 212 -23.20 19.85 15.07
CA ILE A 212 -22.71 21.20 15.37
C ILE A 212 -23.64 22.17 14.66
#